data_AF-A0A536P4R6-F1
#
_entry.id   AF-A0A536P4R6-F1
#
_cell.length_a   1.000
_cell.length_b   1.000
_cell.length_c   1.000
_cell.angle_alpha   90.00
_cell.angle_beta   90.00
_cell.angle_gamma   90.00
#
_symmetry.space_group_name_H-M   'P 1'
#
loop_
_entity.id
_entity.type
_entity.pdbx_description
1 polymer ?
#
loop_
_entity_poly.entity_id
_entity_poly.type
_entity_poly.pdbx_seq_one_letter_code
_entity_poly.pdbx_strand_id
1 'polypeptide(L)'
;MNAGSLTKSAKAFILASGLIAASTVIAAAQDVPVSLGTPATIPFSAWYIAPPTGQVTLGGHAFNLTSGNLVQLPTVSGTSQSYAGSYPNATAVYLLLNTYNTYFWYQGAVVGTVVLTFSDGTTQSTDLSVGGNIREWRIGAASTVNTLADPATIQVWSGTAQPGMGGGAAVIDMLTIKAAAAGKTLTTVTVNDTNTFGALKIDLAGLTVDDVAPTPTPTPGPAACTPKHANDKQKAEAEKHVKHCDDTDKSDAKADVEKDDQPAAVERDDD
;
A
#
# COMPACT_ATOMS: atom_id res chain seq x y z
N MET A 1 39.06 17.44 -73.38
CA MET A 1 39.95 16.27 -73.22
C MET A 1 39.56 15.56 -71.94
N ASN A 2 39.23 14.27 -72.06
CA ASN A 2 39.39 13.11 -71.16
C ASN A 2 39.62 13.34 -69.65
N ALA A 3 39.16 12.49 -68.72
CA ALA A 3 38.28 11.32 -68.72
C ALA A 3 38.17 10.82 -67.25
N GLY A 4 37.07 10.12 -66.93
CA GLY A 4 36.98 9.09 -65.89
C GLY A 4 37.00 9.58 -64.42
N SER A 5 36.32 8.97 -63.46
CA SER A 5 35.78 7.61 -63.41
C SER A 5 34.74 7.47 -62.29
N LEU A 6 33.79 6.58 -62.53
CA LEU A 6 32.79 6.05 -61.62
C LEU A 6 33.36 5.51 -60.30
N THR A 7 32.60 5.65 -59.21
CA THR A 7 32.28 4.54 -58.29
C THR A 7 31.01 4.83 -57.48
N LYS A 8 30.03 3.91 -57.59
CA LYS A 8 28.85 3.74 -56.72
C LYS A 8 29.27 3.38 -55.30
N SER A 9 28.48 3.76 -54.30
CA SER A 9 28.27 2.93 -53.10
C SER A 9 26.89 3.18 -52.49
N ALA A 10 26.41 2.17 -51.78
CA ALA A 10 25.03 1.75 -51.62
C ALA A 10 24.17 2.59 -50.66
N LYS A 11 22.88 2.68 -50.97
CA LYS A 11 21.83 3.04 -50.00
C LYS A 11 21.79 1.92 -48.94
N ALA A 12 22.32 2.18 -47.76
CA ALA A 12 22.12 1.32 -46.60
C ALA A 12 20.70 1.53 -46.06
N PHE A 13 19.84 0.53 -46.28
CA PHE A 13 18.52 0.44 -45.68
C PHE A 13 18.72 -0.12 -44.27
N ILE A 14 18.69 0.74 -43.24
CA ILE A 14 18.75 0.30 -41.85
C ILE A 14 17.36 -0.19 -41.48
N LEU A 15 17.18 -1.51 -41.46
CA LEU A 15 16.06 -2.16 -40.78
C LEU A 15 16.31 -1.99 -39.27
N ALA A 16 15.68 -1.00 -38.65
CA ALA A 16 15.62 -0.90 -37.20
C ALA A 16 14.62 -1.96 -36.71
N SER A 17 15.10 -3.17 -36.46
CA SER A 17 14.35 -4.20 -35.75
C SER A 17 14.13 -3.70 -34.32
N GLY A 18 12.95 -3.13 -34.06
CA GLY A 18 12.52 -2.72 -32.73
C GLY A 18 12.45 -3.94 -31.81
N LEU A 19 13.47 -4.12 -30.97
CA LEU A 19 13.41 -5.03 -29.85
C LEU A 19 12.46 -4.43 -28.81
N ILE A 20 11.19 -4.84 -28.84
CA ILE A 20 10.26 -4.60 -27.72
C ILE A 20 10.70 -5.56 -26.62
N ALA A 21 11.53 -5.09 -25.70
CA ALA A 21 11.78 -5.79 -24.46
C ALA A 21 10.45 -5.85 -23.71
N ALA A 22 9.83 -7.03 -23.65
CA ALA A 22 8.72 -7.29 -22.74
C ALA A 22 9.28 -7.21 -21.31
N SER A 23 9.20 -6.04 -20.69
CA SER A 23 9.51 -5.87 -19.27
C SER A 23 8.46 -6.62 -18.47
N THR A 24 8.77 -7.84 -18.03
CA THR A 24 8.00 -8.49 -16.97
C THR A 24 8.19 -7.67 -15.70
N VAL A 25 7.23 -6.80 -15.40
CA VAL A 25 7.16 -6.18 -14.08
C VAL A 25 6.81 -7.31 -13.12
N ILE A 26 7.81 -7.81 -12.40
CA ILE A 26 7.57 -8.62 -11.21
C ILE A 26 6.84 -7.67 -10.27
N ALA A 27 5.57 -7.94 -9.99
CA ALA A 27 4.81 -7.18 -9.01
C ALA A 27 5.53 -7.32 -7.67
N ALA A 28 6.25 -6.29 -7.27
CA ALA A 28 6.87 -6.21 -5.95
C ALA A 28 5.76 -5.93 -4.92
N ALA A 29 5.94 -6.43 -3.70
CA ALA A 29 5.10 -6.01 -2.58
C ALA A 29 5.16 -4.48 -2.45
N GLN A 30 4.00 -3.87 -2.28
CA GLN A 30 3.82 -2.44 -2.12
C GLN A 30 3.26 -2.17 -0.72
N ASP A 31 3.93 -1.27 0.01
CA ASP A 31 3.39 -0.72 1.24
C ASP A 31 2.16 0.15 0.94
N VAL A 32 1.07 -0.11 1.64
CA VAL A 32 -0.14 0.72 1.65
C VAL A 32 -0.36 1.29 3.05
N PRO A 33 0.15 2.51 3.33
CA PRO A 33 -0.05 3.16 4.61
C PRO A 33 -1.53 3.40 4.91
N VAL A 34 -1.96 3.03 6.10
CA VAL A 34 -3.35 3.16 6.55
C VAL A 34 -3.47 4.37 7.47
N SER A 35 -4.44 5.25 7.16
CA SER A 35 -4.73 6.40 8.01
C SER A 35 -5.36 5.94 9.33
N LEU A 36 -4.82 6.42 10.45
CA LEU A 36 -5.39 6.15 11.77
C LEU A 36 -6.66 6.96 12.08
N GLY A 37 -6.99 7.94 11.24
CA GLY A 37 -8.25 8.70 11.31
C GLY A 37 -8.45 9.50 12.61
N THR A 38 -9.71 9.74 12.95
CA THR A 38 -10.11 10.54 14.12
C THR A 38 -9.78 9.93 15.49
N PRO A 39 -9.61 8.60 15.66
CA PRO A 39 -9.11 8.04 16.93
C PRO A 39 -7.70 8.53 17.32
N ALA A 40 -6.89 8.97 16.35
CA ALA A 40 -5.52 9.42 16.59
C ALA A 40 -5.51 10.85 17.18
N THR A 41 -5.59 10.93 18.51
CA THR A 41 -5.78 12.19 19.24
C THR A 41 -4.60 12.55 20.14
N ILE A 42 -3.67 11.63 20.40
CA ILE A 42 -2.54 11.88 21.30
C ILE A 42 -1.35 12.37 20.49
N PRO A 43 -0.86 13.60 20.69
CA PRO A 43 0.28 14.10 19.92
C PRO A 43 1.54 13.30 20.22
N PHE A 44 2.23 12.83 19.19
CA PHE A 44 3.54 12.20 19.33
C PHE A 44 4.54 13.12 20.02
N SER A 45 4.47 14.42 19.72
CA SER A 45 5.34 15.43 20.31
C SER A 45 5.11 15.63 21.81
N ALA A 46 3.98 15.18 22.37
CA ALA A 46 3.75 15.18 23.82
C ALA A 46 4.52 14.05 24.53
N TRP A 47 4.97 13.03 23.79
CA TRP A 47 5.63 11.83 24.31
C TRP A 47 7.11 11.79 23.97
N TYR A 48 7.44 12.12 22.73
CA TYR A 48 8.78 12.02 22.16
C TYR A 48 9.33 13.41 21.82
N ILE A 49 10.65 13.56 21.97
CA ILE A 49 11.40 14.69 21.40
C ILE A 49 11.73 14.34 19.96
N ALA A 50 11.30 15.19 19.02
CA ALA A 50 11.52 15.03 17.57
C ALA A 50 11.21 13.62 17.03
N PRO A 51 9.98 13.10 17.25
CA PRO A 51 9.57 11.82 16.68
C PRO A 51 9.53 11.87 15.14
N PRO A 52 9.56 10.71 14.46
CA PRO A 52 9.26 10.62 13.04
C PRO A 52 7.88 11.23 12.74
N THR A 53 7.79 12.06 11.71
CA THR A 53 6.55 12.74 11.28
C THR A 53 6.47 12.78 9.76
N GLY A 54 5.27 12.94 9.21
CA GLY A 54 5.05 12.94 7.76
C GLY A 54 5.07 11.54 7.15
N GLN A 55 5.41 11.43 5.87
CA GLN A 55 5.64 10.14 5.23
C GLN A 55 7.06 9.67 5.52
N VAL A 56 7.20 8.51 6.17
CA VAL A 56 8.49 7.98 6.63
C VAL A 56 8.62 6.51 6.29
N THR A 57 9.86 6.05 6.08
CA THR A 57 10.17 4.62 5.98
C THR A 57 10.80 4.16 7.29
N LEU A 58 10.16 3.21 7.96
CA LEU A 58 10.59 2.64 9.24
C LEU A 58 10.65 1.12 9.11
N GLY A 59 11.75 0.50 9.50
CA GLY A 59 11.92 -0.95 9.36
C GLY A 59 11.86 -1.48 7.92
N GLY A 60 12.04 -0.61 6.92
CA GLY A 60 11.91 -0.95 5.49
C GLY A 60 10.53 -0.69 4.89
N HIS A 61 9.55 -0.28 5.72
CA HIS A 61 8.15 -0.12 5.32
C HIS A 61 7.70 1.34 5.40
N ALA A 62 6.87 1.78 4.45
CA ALA A 62 6.30 3.12 4.42
C ALA A 62 5.16 3.28 5.44
N PHE A 63 5.20 4.36 6.21
CA PHE A 63 4.15 4.78 7.14
C PHE A 63 3.76 6.24 6.88
N ASN A 64 2.49 6.55 7.11
CA ASN A 64 1.98 7.92 7.06
C ASN A 64 1.71 8.44 8.48
N LEU A 65 2.66 9.21 9.02
CA LEU A 65 2.60 9.85 10.33
C LEU A 65 2.32 11.36 10.23
N THR A 66 1.67 11.79 9.14
CA THR A 66 1.40 13.22 8.88
C THR A 66 0.45 13.85 9.90
N SER A 67 -0.44 13.05 10.51
CA SER A 67 -1.31 13.53 11.59
C SER A 67 -0.52 14.02 12.81
N GLY A 68 0.70 13.52 13.01
CA GLY A 68 1.50 13.77 14.21
C GLY A 68 0.89 13.19 15.49
N ASN A 69 -0.15 12.36 15.39
CA ASN A 69 -0.88 11.81 16.52
C ASN A 69 -0.89 10.28 16.48
N LEU A 70 -0.85 9.67 17.67
CA LEU A 70 -1.07 8.24 17.89
C LEU A 70 -2.48 7.99 18.43
N VAL A 71 -2.90 6.73 18.29
CA VAL A 71 -4.09 6.19 18.95
C VAL A 71 -3.65 5.54 20.25
N GLN A 72 -4.18 6.01 21.37
CA GLN A 72 -4.05 5.33 22.64
C GLN A 72 -5.36 4.59 22.92
N LEU A 73 -5.32 3.26 22.96
CA LEU A 73 -6.53 2.49 23.23
C LEU A 73 -7.00 2.76 24.68
N PRO A 74 -8.29 3.06 24.90
CA PRO A 74 -8.82 3.33 26.24
C PRO A 74 -8.67 2.13 27.18
N THR A 75 -8.40 2.38 28.46
CA THR A 75 -8.22 1.33 29.51
C THR A 75 -9.46 0.53 29.87
N VAL A 76 -10.57 0.73 29.18
CA VAL A 76 -11.76 -0.07 29.41
C VAL A 76 -11.62 -1.32 28.54
N SER A 77 -11.38 -2.47 29.18
CA SER A 77 -11.29 -3.77 28.53
C SER A 77 -12.47 -3.98 27.58
N GLY A 78 -12.20 -4.41 26.35
CA GLY A 78 -13.21 -4.58 25.31
C GLY A 78 -13.36 -3.38 24.37
N THR A 79 -12.45 -2.40 24.46
CA THR A 79 -12.36 -1.35 23.45
C THR A 79 -11.53 -1.82 22.26
N SER A 80 -12.00 -1.53 21.05
CA SER A 80 -11.34 -1.93 19.80
C SER A 80 -11.19 -0.72 18.88
N GLN A 81 -10.14 -0.75 18.06
CA GLN A 81 -9.94 0.20 16.96
C GLN A 81 -9.80 -0.59 15.67
N SER A 82 -10.70 -0.34 14.72
CA SER A 82 -10.78 -1.06 13.45
C SER A 82 -10.48 -0.14 12.28
N TYR A 83 -9.62 -0.61 11.39
CA TYR A 83 -9.21 0.07 10.18
C TYR A 83 -9.66 -0.75 8.98
N ALA A 84 -10.70 -0.26 8.32
CA ALA A 84 -11.24 -0.88 7.12
C ALA A 84 -10.38 -0.54 5.90
N GLY A 85 -10.32 -1.47 4.95
CA GLY A 85 -9.65 -1.29 3.67
C GLY A 85 -9.97 -2.43 2.71
N SER A 86 -9.22 -2.51 1.62
CA SER A 86 -9.33 -3.59 0.65
C SER A 86 -7.93 -3.88 0.11
N TYR A 87 -7.29 -4.89 0.68
CA TYR A 87 -5.91 -5.26 0.37
C TYR A 87 -5.91 -6.67 -0.24
N PRO A 88 -6.08 -6.78 -1.57
CA PRO A 88 -6.05 -8.08 -2.23
C PRO A 88 -4.64 -8.67 -2.15
N ASN A 89 -4.54 -9.97 -1.87
CA ASN A 89 -3.24 -10.64 -1.73
C ASN A 89 -2.31 -10.01 -0.68
N ALA A 90 -2.87 -9.46 0.40
CA ALA A 90 -2.08 -8.94 1.51
C ALA A 90 -1.10 -10.01 2.02
N THR A 91 0.19 -9.66 2.12
CA THR A 91 1.23 -10.61 2.56
C THR A 91 1.62 -10.39 4.01
N ALA A 92 1.53 -9.15 4.49
CA ALA A 92 1.80 -8.79 5.87
C ALA A 92 1.11 -7.49 6.28
N VAL A 93 0.96 -7.31 7.59
CA VAL A 93 0.55 -6.07 8.23
C VAL A 93 1.65 -5.63 9.19
N TYR A 94 1.97 -4.36 9.18
CA TYR A 94 3.01 -3.76 10.01
C TYR A 94 2.39 -2.69 10.89
N LEU A 95 2.58 -2.82 12.20
CA LEU A 95 2.01 -1.91 13.19
C LEU A 95 3.14 -1.29 14.01
N LEU A 96 3.18 0.05 14.09
CA LEU A 96 4.03 0.75 15.04
C LEU A 96 3.34 0.73 16.41
N LEU A 97 3.80 -0.16 17.29
CA LEU A 97 3.13 -0.49 18.55
C LEU A 97 4.09 -0.41 19.73
N ASN A 98 3.64 0.26 20.77
CA ASN A 98 4.24 0.19 22.09
C ASN A 98 3.14 0.16 23.15
N THR A 99 3.52 -0.11 24.39
CA THR A 99 2.65 0.08 25.55
C THR A 99 3.14 1.23 26.41
N TYR A 100 2.25 1.69 27.29
CA TYR A 100 2.49 2.70 28.33
C TYR A 100 2.17 2.14 29.72
N ASN A 101 2.94 2.55 30.74
CA ASN A 101 2.80 2.10 32.13
C ASN A 101 2.98 0.58 32.31
N THR A 102 3.92 0.00 31.58
CA THR A 102 4.12 -1.45 31.51
C THR A 102 5.28 -1.87 32.40
N TYR A 103 4.97 -2.07 33.68
CA TYR A 103 5.93 -2.50 34.69
C TYR A 103 6.27 -4.00 34.58
N PHE A 104 7.40 -4.41 35.18
CA PHE A 104 7.93 -5.78 35.11
C PHE A 104 6.93 -6.86 35.55
N TRP A 105 5.99 -6.54 36.45
CA TRP A 105 4.95 -7.48 36.89
C TRP A 105 3.87 -7.77 35.83
N TYR A 106 3.87 -7.06 34.70
CA TYR A 106 3.03 -7.39 33.55
C TYR A 106 3.73 -8.29 32.52
N GLN A 107 5.01 -8.62 32.71
CA GLN A 107 5.76 -9.42 31.75
C GLN A 107 5.10 -10.78 31.48
N GLY A 108 4.94 -11.11 30.20
CA GLY A 108 4.26 -12.30 29.71
C GLY A 108 2.73 -12.19 29.65
N ALA A 109 2.12 -11.15 30.23
CA ALA A 109 0.67 -10.99 30.18
C ALA A 109 0.20 -10.60 28.77
N VAL A 110 -0.89 -11.21 28.33
CA VAL A 110 -1.61 -10.82 27.11
C VAL A 110 -2.48 -9.62 27.44
N VAL A 111 -2.22 -8.49 26.77
CA VAL A 111 -2.87 -7.20 27.03
C VAL A 111 -3.75 -6.72 25.88
N GLY A 112 -3.66 -7.38 24.73
CA GLY A 112 -4.49 -7.07 23.58
C GLY A 112 -4.38 -8.14 22.52
N THR A 113 -5.09 -7.92 21.41
CA THR A 113 -5.01 -8.77 20.22
C THR A 113 -5.08 -7.93 18.97
N VAL A 114 -4.36 -8.31 17.93
CA VAL A 114 -4.57 -7.81 16.57
C VAL A 114 -5.34 -8.87 15.79
N VAL A 115 -6.46 -8.47 15.18
CA VAL A 115 -7.33 -9.35 14.39
C VAL A 115 -7.37 -8.86 12.95
N LEU A 116 -6.98 -9.74 12.05
CA LEU A 116 -7.12 -9.56 10.61
C LEU A 116 -8.42 -10.24 10.16
N THR A 117 -9.30 -9.50 9.49
CA THR A 117 -10.55 -10.03 8.93
C THR A 117 -10.48 -10.07 7.41
N PHE A 118 -10.86 -11.21 6.83
CA PHE A 118 -10.81 -11.43 5.39
C PHE A 118 -12.20 -11.40 4.74
N SER A 119 -12.23 -11.21 3.42
CA SER A 119 -13.45 -11.09 2.61
C SER A 119 -14.37 -12.31 2.65
N ASP A 120 -13.88 -13.49 3.06
CA ASP A 120 -14.68 -14.71 3.23
C ASP A 120 -15.23 -14.89 4.66
N GLY A 121 -15.04 -13.88 5.52
CA GLY A 121 -15.47 -13.90 6.92
C GLY A 121 -14.51 -14.61 7.87
N THR A 122 -13.41 -15.20 7.39
CA THR A 122 -12.39 -15.79 8.27
C THR A 122 -11.57 -14.71 8.97
N THR A 123 -10.99 -15.07 10.11
CA THR A 123 -10.12 -14.18 10.89
C THR A 123 -8.79 -14.86 11.23
N GLN A 124 -7.75 -14.04 11.40
CA GLN A 124 -6.46 -14.43 11.95
C GLN A 124 -6.14 -13.50 13.11
N SER A 125 -5.82 -14.06 14.28
CA SER A 125 -5.52 -13.30 15.49
C SER A 125 -4.06 -13.44 15.89
N THR A 126 -3.48 -12.37 16.42
CA THR A 126 -2.15 -12.34 17.04
C THR A 126 -2.27 -11.69 18.41
N ASP A 127 -1.91 -12.41 19.47
CA ASP A 127 -1.93 -11.88 20.83
C ASP A 127 -0.81 -10.86 21.02
N LEU A 128 -1.10 -9.77 21.73
CA LEU A 128 -0.12 -8.80 22.17
C LEU A 128 0.31 -9.13 23.60
N SER A 129 1.51 -9.69 23.74
CA SER A 129 2.08 -10.10 25.02
C SER A 129 3.22 -9.19 25.43
N VAL A 130 3.13 -8.63 26.63
CA VAL A 130 4.13 -7.74 27.20
C VAL A 130 5.47 -8.45 27.34
N GLY A 131 6.52 -7.87 26.76
CA GLY A 131 7.86 -8.46 26.71
C GLY A 131 8.01 -9.58 25.69
N GLY A 132 6.91 -10.04 25.09
CA GLY A 132 6.89 -10.91 23.92
C GLY A 132 7.08 -10.08 22.67
N ASN A 133 5.98 -9.53 22.17
CA ASN A 133 5.91 -8.79 20.91
C ASN A 133 5.47 -7.31 21.07
N ILE A 134 5.27 -6.85 22.30
CA ILE A 134 5.04 -5.44 22.63
C ILE A 134 5.75 -5.10 23.96
N ARG A 135 6.23 -3.86 24.12
CA ARG A 135 6.94 -3.40 25.32
C ARG A 135 6.71 -1.92 25.61
N GLU A 136 7.14 -1.47 26.79
CA GLU A 136 7.08 -0.07 27.19
C GLU A 136 7.85 0.83 26.20
N TRP A 137 7.20 1.91 25.77
CA TRP A 137 7.80 2.91 24.87
C TRP A 137 9.04 3.60 25.49
N ARG A 138 9.03 3.82 26.81
CA ARG A 138 10.10 4.48 27.59
C ARG A 138 11.04 3.45 28.20
N ILE A 139 11.92 2.89 27.37
CA ILE A 139 12.89 1.86 27.79
C ILE A 139 13.94 2.33 28.80
N GLY A 140 14.12 3.65 28.96
CA GLY A 140 14.99 4.25 29.97
C GLY A 140 14.37 4.34 31.37
N ALA A 141 13.11 3.94 31.54
CA ALA A 141 12.42 3.98 32.83
C ALA A 141 12.75 2.76 33.68
N ALA A 142 13.01 2.99 34.98
CA ALA A 142 13.16 1.91 35.94
C ALA A 142 11.88 1.08 36.06
N SER A 143 12.06 -0.23 36.29
CA SER A 143 10.97 -1.19 36.59
C SER A 143 9.96 -1.41 35.46
N THR A 144 10.26 -0.99 34.22
CA THR A 144 9.41 -1.24 33.05
C THR A 144 9.91 -2.42 32.22
N VAL A 145 9.01 -3.07 31.49
CA VAL A 145 9.36 -4.11 30.54
C VAL A 145 9.90 -3.43 29.28
N ASN A 146 11.22 -3.49 29.10
CA ASN A 146 11.94 -2.80 28.03
C ASN A 146 12.58 -3.76 27.02
N THR A 147 12.32 -5.06 27.11
CA THR A 147 12.82 -6.09 26.20
C THR A 147 11.69 -6.65 25.32
N LEU A 148 12.06 -7.19 24.18
CA LEU A 148 11.20 -7.98 23.28
C LEU A 148 11.83 -9.35 23.09
N ALA A 149 11.01 -10.40 23.01
CA ALA A 149 11.45 -11.77 22.74
C ALA A 149 11.03 -12.27 21.36
N ASP A 150 9.95 -11.72 20.80
CA ASP A 150 9.44 -12.10 19.48
C ASP A 150 10.28 -11.46 18.36
N PRO A 151 10.92 -12.24 17.48
CA PRO A 151 11.69 -11.70 16.36
C PRO A 151 10.83 -10.99 15.30
N ALA A 152 9.50 -11.17 15.32
CA ALA A 152 8.59 -10.44 14.44
C ALA A 152 8.40 -8.97 14.86
N THR A 153 8.83 -8.60 16.06
CA THR A 153 8.85 -7.20 16.52
C THR A 153 10.27 -6.68 16.55
N ILE A 154 10.50 -5.56 15.86
CA ILE A 154 11.81 -4.89 15.83
C ILE A 154 11.69 -3.43 16.25
N GLN A 155 12.73 -2.91 16.88
CA GLN A 155 12.84 -1.47 17.12
C GLN A 155 13.17 -0.76 15.81
N VAL A 156 12.30 0.17 15.39
CA VAL A 156 12.48 0.90 14.11
C VAL A 156 12.87 2.36 14.31
N TRP A 157 12.75 2.87 15.53
CA TRP A 157 13.22 4.19 15.90
C TRP A 157 13.65 4.23 17.37
N SER A 158 14.61 5.09 17.67
CA SER A 158 15.04 5.42 19.03
C SER A 158 15.26 6.91 19.17
N GLY A 159 14.95 7.44 20.35
CA GLY A 159 15.19 8.83 20.69
C GLY A 159 14.99 9.06 22.19
N THR A 160 14.39 10.20 22.52
CA THR A 160 14.24 10.65 23.90
C THR A 160 12.78 10.96 24.21
N ALA A 161 12.33 10.54 25.39
CA ALA A 161 11.03 10.91 25.93
C ALA A 161 11.01 12.39 26.33
N GLN A 162 9.85 13.02 26.24
CA GLN A 162 9.64 14.37 26.75
C GLN A 162 9.93 14.42 28.26
N PRO A 163 10.56 15.50 28.78
CA PRO A 163 10.80 15.64 30.21
C PRO A 163 9.53 15.53 31.06
N GLY A 164 8.39 16.04 30.55
CA GLY A 164 7.09 15.94 31.20
C GLY A 164 6.54 14.52 31.32
N MET A 165 7.06 13.58 30.52
CA MET A 165 6.75 12.15 30.57
C MET A 165 7.83 11.35 31.34
N GLY A 166 8.67 12.06 32.10
CA GLY A 166 9.74 11.50 32.91
C GLY A 166 11.07 11.29 32.18
N GLY A 167 11.20 11.76 30.93
CA GLY A 167 12.45 11.79 30.17
C GLY A 167 13.11 10.43 29.92
N GLY A 168 14.37 10.44 29.50
CA GLY A 168 15.14 9.22 29.23
C GLY A 168 14.94 8.64 27.83
N ALA A 169 15.50 7.45 27.59
CA ALA A 169 15.45 6.79 26.29
C ALA A 169 14.03 6.32 25.95
N ALA A 170 13.64 6.54 24.69
CA ALA A 170 12.34 6.15 24.14
C ALA A 170 12.52 5.44 22.79
N VAL A 171 11.57 4.60 22.43
CA VAL A 171 11.60 3.79 21.20
C VAL A 171 10.25 3.79 20.52
N ILE A 172 10.25 3.44 19.23
CA ILE A 172 9.06 2.99 18.51
C ILE A 172 9.40 1.61 17.94
N ASP A 173 8.56 0.63 18.25
CA ASP A 173 8.69 -0.73 17.76
C ASP A 173 7.68 -1.02 16.65
N MET A 174 8.06 -1.90 15.72
CA MET A 174 7.22 -2.36 14.62
C MET A 174 6.98 -3.86 14.76
N LEU A 175 5.72 -4.25 14.92
CA LEU A 175 5.27 -5.64 14.88
C LEU A 175 4.90 -6.00 13.44
N THR A 176 5.45 -7.10 12.93
CA THR A 176 5.09 -7.70 11.64
C THR A 176 4.16 -8.89 11.83
N ILE A 177 2.99 -8.87 11.20
CA ILE A 177 2.04 -9.99 11.18
C ILE A 177 1.90 -10.47 9.73
N LYS A 178 2.37 -11.68 9.44
CA LYS A 178 2.16 -12.30 8.12
C LYS A 178 0.68 -12.56 7.92
N ALA A 179 0.12 -12.12 6.80
CA ALA A 179 -1.29 -12.31 6.49
C ALA A 179 -1.50 -13.62 5.73
N ALA A 180 -2.39 -14.48 6.24
CA ALA A 180 -2.81 -15.70 5.55
C ALA A 180 -3.88 -15.41 4.48
N ALA A 181 -3.63 -14.44 3.59
CA ALA A 181 -4.62 -13.93 2.64
C ALA A 181 -4.68 -14.70 1.31
N ALA A 182 -4.15 -15.93 1.24
CA ALA A 182 -4.12 -16.68 -0.01
C ALA A 182 -5.53 -16.87 -0.60
N GLY A 183 -5.79 -16.26 -1.76
CA GLY A 183 -7.09 -16.28 -2.43
C GLY A 183 -8.17 -15.41 -1.76
N LYS A 184 -7.80 -14.51 -0.85
CA LYS A 184 -8.73 -13.67 -0.07
C LYS A 184 -8.24 -12.22 -0.02
N THR A 185 -9.15 -11.30 0.25
CA THR A 185 -8.82 -9.88 0.48
C THR A 185 -8.83 -9.60 1.98
N LEU A 186 -7.80 -8.95 2.51
CA LEU A 186 -7.85 -8.39 3.87
C LEU A 186 -8.75 -7.17 3.85
N THR A 187 -9.79 -7.17 4.67
CA THR A 187 -10.81 -6.11 4.70
C THR A 187 -10.73 -5.24 5.95
N THR A 188 -10.24 -5.80 7.07
CA THR A 188 -10.13 -5.07 8.33
C THR A 188 -8.90 -5.49 9.12
N VAL A 189 -8.19 -4.51 9.69
CA VAL A 189 -7.24 -4.71 10.78
C VAL A 189 -7.86 -4.14 12.04
N THR A 190 -8.02 -4.95 13.09
CA THR A 190 -8.56 -4.50 14.38
C THR A 190 -7.51 -4.68 15.47
N VAL A 191 -7.27 -3.64 16.27
CA VAL A 191 -6.50 -3.74 17.50
C VAL A 191 -7.48 -3.71 18.68
N ASN A 192 -7.45 -4.75 19.50
CA ASN A 192 -8.30 -4.88 20.68
C ASN A 192 -7.47 -4.68 21.94
N ASP A 193 -7.98 -3.87 22.85
CA ASP A 193 -7.50 -3.82 24.24
C ASP A 193 -8.27 -4.87 25.05
N THR A 194 -7.56 -5.91 25.47
CA THR A 194 -8.07 -6.97 26.36
C THR A 194 -7.46 -6.87 27.76
N ASN A 195 -6.73 -5.79 28.03
CA ASN A 195 -6.02 -5.60 29.27
C ASN A 195 -7.00 -5.27 30.39
N THR A 196 -6.83 -5.97 31.50
CA THR A 196 -7.63 -5.78 32.72
C THR A 196 -6.90 -4.91 33.76
N PHE A 197 -5.68 -4.47 33.44
CA PHE A 197 -4.87 -3.59 34.28
C PHE A 197 -5.15 -2.13 33.90
N GLY A 198 -6.02 -1.46 34.67
CA GLY A 198 -6.55 -0.13 34.36
C GLY A 198 -5.56 1.04 34.23
N ALA A 199 -4.25 0.83 34.38
CA ALA A 199 -3.21 1.84 34.15
C ALA A 199 -2.43 1.63 32.84
N LEU A 200 -2.36 0.40 32.33
CA LEU A 200 -1.63 0.04 31.12
C LEU A 200 -2.42 0.49 29.89
N LYS A 201 -1.73 0.98 28.86
CA LYS A 201 -2.34 1.34 27.57
C LYS A 201 -1.56 0.73 26.41
N ILE A 202 -2.24 0.51 25.30
CA ILE A 202 -1.64 0.16 24.01
C ILE A 202 -1.66 1.42 23.15
N ASP A 203 -0.49 1.80 22.63
CA ASP A 203 -0.31 2.94 21.75
C ASP A 203 -0.02 2.44 20.32
N LEU A 204 -0.88 2.82 19.38
CA LEU A 204 -0.72 2.57 17.95
C LEU A 204 -0.35 3.87 17.24
N ALA A 205 0.89 3.89 16.75
CA ALA A 205 1.53 5.04 16.12
C ALA A 205 1.33 5.07 14.60
N GLY A 206 1.20 3.90 13.97
CA GLY A 206 1.08 3.78 12.52
C GLY A 206 0.73 2.36 12.09
N LEU A 207 0.13 2.25 10.91
CA LEU A 207 -0.29 0.99 10.31
C LEU A 207 0.02 1.05 8.81
N THR A 208 0.61 -0.01 8.27
CA THR A 208 0.72 -0.23 6.82
C THR A 208 0.46 -1.70 6.50
N VAL A 209 -0.01 -1.96 5.29
CA VAL A 209 -0.28 -3.30 4.79
C VAL A 209 0.56 -3.51 3.55
N ASP A 210 1.30 -4.62 3.49
CA ASP A 210 1.95 -5.05 2.26
C ASP A 210 0.92 -5.78 1.41
N ASP A 211 0.60 -5.23 0.25
CA ASP A 211 -0.14 -5.93 -0.79
C ASP A 211 0.72 -6.15 -2.03
N VAL A 212 0.26 -7.03 -2.91
CA VAL A 212 0.92 -7.24 -4.21
C VAL A 212 -0.01 -6.64 -5.25
N ALA A 213 0.46 -5.57 -5.91
CA ALA A 213 -0.28 -4.97 -7.01
C ALA A 213 -0.64 -6.06 -8.04
N PRO A 214 -1.87 -6.09 -8.55
CA PRO A 214 -2.24 -7.06 -9.57
C PRO A 214 -1.30 -6.92 -10.77
N THR A 215 -0.73 -8.04 -11.22
CA THR A 215 0.09 -8.04 -12.44
C THR A 215 -0.77 -7.50 -13.58
N PRO A 216 -0.34 -6.45 -14.30
CA PRO A 216 -1.14 -5.92 -15.40
C PRO A 216 -1.36 -7.05 -16.41
N THR A 217 -2.63 -7.33 -16.73
CA THR A 217 -2.96 -8.26 -17.80
C THR A 217 -2.31 -7.74 -19.08
N PRO A 218 -1.48 -8.53 -19.78
CA PRO A 218 -0.87 -8.08 -21.02
C PRO A 218 -1.98 -7.64 -21.96
N THR A 219 -1.97 -6.36 -22.34
CA THR A 219 -2.86 -5.86 -23.38
C THR A 219 -2.55 -6.67 -24.65
N PRO A 220 -3.54 -7.33 -25.28
CA PRO A 220 -3.31 -7.99 -26.54
C PRO A 220 -2.69 -6.98 -27.50
N GLY A 221 -1.45 -7.25 -27.93
CA GLY A 221 -0.79 -6.41 -28.92
C GLY A 221 -1.67 -6.34 -30.18
N PRO A 222 -1.67 -5.21 -30.91
CA PRO A 222 -2.37 -5.13 -32.18
C PRO A 222 -1.97 -6.33 -33.04
N ALA A 223 -2.95 -7.11 -33.45
CA ALA A 223 -2.74 -8.27 -34.30
C ALA A 223 -1.89 -7.80 -35.48
N ALA A 224 -0.70 -8.39 -35.65
CA ALA A 224 0.13 -8.09 -36.80
C ALA A 224 -0.69 -8.43 -38.05
N CYS A 225 -1.17 -7.40 -38.75
CA CYS A 225 -1.70 -7.57 -40.09
C CYS A 225 -0.54 -8.07 -40.95
N THR A 226 -0.55 -9.36 -41.25
CA THR A 226 0.32 -9.94 -42.27
C THR A 226 0.04 -9.21 -43.58
N PRO A 227 1.01 -8.50 -44.18
CA PRO A 227 0.80 -7.88 -45.48
C PRO A 227 0.43 -8.95 -46.49
N LYS A 228 -0.72 -8.79 -47.15
CA LYS A 228 -1.11 -9.60 -48.30
C LYS A 228 -0.10 -9.30 -49.44
N HIS A 229 0.46 -10.38 -49.99
CA HIS A 229 1.52 -10.46 -50.99
C HIS A 229 1.49 -9.46 -52.15
N ALA A 230 2.67 -9.13 -52.68
CA ALA A 230 2.86 -8.81 -54.09
C ALA A 230 3.89 -9.77 -54.70
N ASN A 231 3.43 -10.94 -55.13
CA ASN A 231 4.03 -11.63 -56.27
C ASN A 231 3.01 -12.62 -56.84
N ASP A 232 2.27 -12.15 -57.84
CA ASP A 232 1.57 -13.00 -58.78
C ASP A 232 2.58 -13.87 -59.54
N LYS A 233 2.42 -15.18 -59.42
CA LYS A 233 2.16 -16.12 -60.53
C LYS A 233 2.41 -17.55 -60.05
N GLN A 234 1.34 -18.30 -59.74
CA GLN A 234 1.01 -19.59 -60.36
C GLN A 234 -0.15 -20.31 -59.62
N LYS A 235 -1.22 -20.55 -60.40
CA LYS A 235 -2.16 -21.68 -60.40
C LYS A 235 -2.81 -22.20 -59.10
N ALA A 236 -4.13 -21.96 -59.06
CA ALA A 236 -5.25 -22.90 -58.93
C ALA A 236 -5.55 -23.61 -57.58
N GLU A 237 -6.80 -23.36 -57.18
CA GLU A 237 -7.76 -24.18 -56.41
C GLU A 237 -7.68 -24.31 -54.87
N ALA A 238 -8.84 -23.97 -54.29
CA ALA A 238 -9.49 -24.47 -53.07
C ALA A 238 -9.72 -23.46 -51.93
N GLU A 239 -10.98 -23.45 -51.50
CA GLU A 239 -11.72 -22.58 -50.58
C GLU A 239 -11.09 -22.36 -49.19
N LYS A 240 -11.22 -21.13 -48.64
CA LYS A 240 -12.03 -20.83 -47.45
C LYS A 240 -11.92 -19.37 -47.01
N HIS A 241 -13.05 -18.85 -46.53
CA HIS A 241 -13.29 -17.53 -45.95
C HIS A 241 -12.08 -16.85 -45.29
N VAL A 242 -11.56 -15.81 -45.95
CA VAL A 242 -10.76 -14.75 -45.32
C VAL A 242 -11.60 -13.50 -45.32
N LYS A 243 -12.05 -13.08 -44.13
CA LYS A 243 -12.73 -11.80 -43.89
C LYS A 243 -11.83 -10.68 -44.43
N HIS A 244 -12.25 -10.00 -45.50
CA HIS A 244 -11.56 -8.82 -46.00
C HIS A 244 -11.82 -7.66 -45.03
N CYS A 245 -10.74 -6.96 -44.67
CA CYS A 245 -10.84 -5.60 -44.18
C CYS A 245 -10.99 -4.73 -45.43
N ASP A 246 -12.21 -4.29 -45.71
CA ASP A 246 -12.46 -3.27 -46.71
C ASP A 246 -12.00 -1.92 -46.15
N ASP A 247 -11.00 -1.32 -46.81
CA ASP A 247 -10.69 0.10 -46.69
C ASP A 247 -11.72 0.88 -47.54
N THR A 248 -12.75 1.39 -46.88
CA THR A 248 -13.68 2.43 -47.34
C THR A 248 -14.05 3.20 -46.07
N ASP A 249 -14.03 4.53 -45.96
CA ASP A 249 -14.04 5.55 -46.99
C ASP A 249 -13.61 6.88 -46.33
N LYS A 250 -13.03 7.76 -47.14
CA LYS A 250 -13.00 9.20 -46.81
C LYS A 250 -14.42 9.73 -47.00
N SER A 251 -14.98 10.38 -45.99
CA SER A 251 -16.03 11.37 -46.23
C SER A 251 -15.96 12.48 -45.21
N ASP A 252 -15.55 13.65 -45.69
CA ASP A 252 -15.82 14.94 -45.08
C ASP A 252 -17.33 15.15 -44.89
N ALA A 253 -17.76 15.56 -43.70
CA ALA A 253 -19.07 16.18 -43.50
C ALA A 253 -18.99 17.23 -42.38
N LYS A 254 -19.28 18.47 -42.76
CA LYS A 254 -19.46 19.64 -41.90
C LYS A 254 -20.77 19.57 -41.11
N ALA A 255 -20.71 20.21 -39.94
CA ALA A 255 -21.73 21.02 -39.24
C ALA A 255 -23.17 20.51 -39.12
N ASP A 256 -23.68 20.46 -37.89
CA ASP A 256 -24.77 21.38 -37.53
C ASP A 256 -24.94 21.57 -36.02
N VAL A 257 -25.49 22.74 -35.73
CA VAL A 257 -25.76 23.43 -34.47
C VAL A 257 -26.85 22.71 -33.66
N GLU A 258 -26.67 22.61 -32.34
CA GLU A 258 -27.80 22.57 -31.42
C GLU A 258 -27.51 23.36 -30.14
N LYS A 259 -28.57 23.94 -29.61
CA LYS A 259 -28.68 25.19 -28.86
C LYS A 259 -29.19 24.89 -27.45
N ASP A 260 -28.73 25.70 -26.50
CA ASP A 260 -29.28 26.02 -25.16
C ASP A 260 -30.03 24.93 -24.36
N ASP A 261 -29.58 24.71 -23.13
CA ASP A 261 -30.50 24.84 -22.00
C ASP A 261 -29.79 25.32 -20.72
N GLN A 262 -30.36 26.39 -20.17
CA GLN A 262 -29.92 27.13 -18.99
C GLN A 262 -30.84 26.77 -17.82
N PRO A 263 -30.35 26.32 -16.65
CA PRO A 263 -31.23 26.12 -15.51
C PRO A 263 -31.56 27.43 -14.79
N ALA A 264 -32.84 27.53 -14.45
CA ALA A 264 -33.54 28.65 -13.86
C ALA A 264 -33.14 28.97 -12.40
N ALA A 265 -33.51 30.19 -12.02
CA ALA A 265 -33.25 30.86 -10.76
C ALA A 265 -33.81 30.15 -9.52
N VAL A 266 -33.09 30.32 -8.42
CA VAL A 266 -33.50 30.02 -7.05
C VAL A 266 -34.39 31.14 -6.55
N GLU A 267 -35.65 30.82 -6.27
CA GLU A 267 -36.59 31.69 -5.57
C GLU A 267 -36.39 31.51 -4.05
N ARG A 268 -36.39 32.64 -3.33
CA ARG A 268 -36.37 32.72 -1.86
C ARG A 268 -37.81 32.71 -1.38
N ASP A 269 -38.08 32.01 -0.30
CA ASP A 269 -39.20 32.38 0.58
C ASP A 269 -38.68 32.45 2.02
N ASP A 270 -38.91 33.62 2.60
CA ASP A 270 -38.81 33.96 4.01
C ASP A 270 -40.06 33.44 4.73
N ASP A 271 -39.88 32.80 5.88
CA ASP A 271 -40.73 32.89 7.09
C ASP A 271 -40.02 32.26 8.30
#